data_AF-A0A4D6U7J8-F1
#
_entry.id   AF-A0A4D6U7J8-F1
#
_cell.length_a   1.000
_cell.length_b   1.000
_cell.length_c   1.000
_cell.angle_alpha   90.00
_cell.angle_beta   90.00
_cell.angle_gamma   90.00
#
_symmetry.space_group_name_H-M   'P 1'
#
loop_
_entity.id
_entity.type
_entity.pdbx_description
1 polymer ?
#
loop_
_entity_poly.entity_id
_entity_poly.type
_entity_poly.pdbx_seq_one_letter_code
_entity_poly.pdbx_strand_id
1 'polypeptide(L)'
;MTSARLKLVERDNFAITLLVILSFCIDLSSPIITYGVQFVLVFVLAFYTIFARESPSIPRGNFVLFFILIITVTVFTLYQHTYLEHQELLFLQYFRVLLWMACGFLFYAYLLSQQSATIARALMVTILITGGALYIQYLVYYAFGYVIDYSLLLGGSASRIFFLTFRPSGFTAEPAVYSGIMIGLLSVYYMFVRRLNMIVIFGLISVVLTSSIAGLMMSVLYVLVVFFSRPSLGRIVISIAALFIIIGLFFPVIQERYVTTVSGSDASNNTKFETVINMYEHSNLLLSGYGFVGKSDSAPSFYEGLYDMTFFGATIITFGLPLGLCICFFVVYIILTQPADGKILILVSLIKLSSPMCMFFNLFVALVFVVRYKARLNILSV
;
A
#
# COMPACT_ATOMS: atom_id res chain seq x y z
N MET A 1 -38.72 5.78 -11.85
CA MET A 1 -38.45 5.58 -10.41
C MET A 1 -37.28 6.45 -10.00
N THR A 2 -37.63 7.56 -9.37
CA THR A 2 -36.78 8.67 -8.92
C THR A 2 -35.82 8.20 -7.83
N SER A 3 -34.52 8.18 -8.12
CA SER A 3 -33.51 7.91 -7.08
C SER A 3 -33.54 9.06 -6.08
N ALA A 4 -34.01 8.79 -4.87
CA ALA A 4 -33.81 9.67 -3.74
C ALA A 4 -32.31 9.92 -3.59
N ARG A 5 -31.84 11.10 -4.01
CA ARG A 5 -30.50 11.59 -3.68
C ARG A 5 -30.47 11.78 -2.18
N LEU A 6 -30.02 10.76 -1.45
CA LEU A 6 -29.55 10.91 -0.09
C LEU A 6 -28.52 12.03 -0.09
N LYS A 7 -28.90 13.22 0.39
CA LYS A 7 -27.94 14.27 0.72
C LYS A 7 -27.08 13.71 1.85
N LEU A 8 -25.87 13.29 1.51
CA LEU A 8 -24.84 13.02 2.49
C LEU A 8 -24.62 14.29 3.30
N VAL A 9 -24.92 14.27 4.58
CA VAL A 9 -24.48 15.30 5.51
C VAL A 9 -22.97 15.10 5.68
N GLU A 10 -22.17 15.87 4.94
CA GLU A 10 -20.72 15.78 5.03
C GLU A 10 -20.22 16.43 6.33
N ARG A 11 -19.39 15.71 7.08
CA ARG A 11 -18.82 16.13 8.36
C ARG A 11 -17.37 16.58 8.19
N ASP A 12 -16.90 17.43 9.10
CA ASP A 12 -15.51 17.87 9.16
C ASP A 12 -14.84 17.40 10.46
N ASN A 13 -14.53 16.10 10.55
CA ASN A 13 -13.80 15.53 11.68
C ASN A 13 -12.33 15.31 11.30
N PHE A 14 -11.59 16.41 11.12
CA PHE A 14 -10.19 16.38 10.68
C PHE A 14 -9.30 15.51 11.57
N ALA A 15 -9.35 15.67 12.90
CA ALA A 15 -8.47 14.95 13.82
C ALA A 15 -8.64 13.43 13.75
N ILE A 16 -9.88 12.94 13.76
CA ILE A 16 -10.17 11.50 13.64
C ILE A 16 -9.77 10.97 12.26
N THR A 17 -10.05 11.74 11.20
CA THR A 17 -9.67 11.36 9.83
C THR A 17 -8.14 11.27 9.69
N LEU A 18 -7.40 12.21 10.29
CA LEU A 18 -5.95 12.18 10.34
C LEU A 18 -5.45 10.95 11.10
N LEU A 19 -5.98 10.67 12.29
CA LEU A 19 -5.57 9.51 13.08
C LEU A 19 -5.84 8.17 12.37
N VAL A 20 -6.99 8.05 11.70
CA VAL A 20 -7.32 6.87 10.88
C VAL A 20 -6.31 6.69 9.75
N ILE A 21 -6.00 7.75 9.00
CA ILE A 21 -5.06 7.62 7.88
C ILE A 21 -3.63 7.37 8.38
N LEU A 22 -3.17 8.13 9.36
CA LEU A 22 -1.80 8.05 9.89
C LEU A 22 -1.50 6.70 10.54
N SER A 23 -2.44 6.15 11.33
CA SER A 23 -2.24 4.85 12.02
C SER A 23 -2.04 3.69 11.05
N PHE A 24 -2.65 3.75 9.86
CA PHE A 24 -2.48 2.75 8.80
C PHE A 24 -1.17 2.89 8.02
N CYS A 25 -0.46 4.02 8.14
CA CYS A 25 0.80 4.28 7.44
C CYS A 25 2.04 3.91 8.26
N ILE A 26 1.90 3.66 9.56
CA ILE A 26 3.02 3.33 10.45
C ILE A 26 3.18 1.81 10.53
N ASP A 27 4.31 1.31 10.04
CA ASP A 27 4.60 -0.12 9.90
C ASP A 27 6.01 -0.45 10.42
N LEU A 28 6.22 -0.23 11.72
CA LEU A 28 7.45 -0.59 12.42
C LEU A 28 7.27 -1.88 13.22
N SER A 29 8.31 -2.71 13.25
CA SER A 29 8.38 -3.94 14.03
C SER A 29 8.64 -3.66 15.52
N SER A 30 7.76 -2.88 16.16
CA SER A 30 7.83 -2.52 17.59
C SER A 30 6.54 -2.89 18.32
N PRO A 31 6.62 -3.41 19.57
CA PRO A 31 5.45 -3.69 20.39
C PRO A 31 4.52 -2.48 20.56
N ILE A 32 5.06 -1.26 20.69
CA ILE A 32 4.27 -0.04 20.83
C ILE A 32 3.44 0.21 19.56
N ILE A 33 4.04 0.00 18.39
CA ILE A 33 3.34 0.15 17.12
C ILE A 33 2.34 -0.98 16.91
N THR A 34 2.77 -2.24 17.02
CA THR A 34 1.90 -3.40 16.76
C THR A 34 0.73 -3.47 17.74
N TYR A 35 0.96 -3.40 19.04
CA TYR A 35 -0.11 -3.53 20.03
C TYR A 35 -0.78 -2.19 20.35
N GLY A 36 -0.02 -1.11 20.49
CA GLY A 36 -0.58 0.20 20.85
C GLY A 36 -1.29 0.89 19.67
N VAL A 37 -0.62 1.03 18.53
CA VAL A 37 -1.18 1.74 17.37
C VAL A 37 -2.07 0.83 16.53
N GLN A 38 -1.54 -0.28 16.04
CA GLN A 38 -2.23 -1.14 15.09
C GLN A 38 -3.38 -1.93 15.73
N PHE A 39 -3.20 -2.42 16.97
CA PHE A 39 -4.27 -3.16 17.65
C PHE A 39 -5.19 -2.23 18.44
N VAL A 40 -4.68 -1.53 19.47
CA VAL A 40 -5.53 -0.73 20.37
C VAL A 40 -6.12 0.50 19.68
N LEU A 41 -5.28 1.41 19.15
CA LEU A 41 -5.76 2.68 18.61
C LEU A 41 -6.70 2.46 17.41
N VAL A 42 -6.33 1.62 16.46
CA VAL A 42 -7.15 1.36 15.26
C VAL A 42 -8.46 0.69 15.63
N PHE A 43 -8.47 -0.23 16.59
CA PHE A 43 -9.70 -0.84 17.07
C PHE A 43 -10.60 0.19 17.77
N VAL A 44 -10.05 1.02 18.66
CA VAL A 44 -10.80 2.12 19.30
C VAL A 44 -11.37 3.07 18.26
N LEU A 45 -10.58 3.45 17.24
CA LEU A 45 -11.05 4.28 16.13
C LEU A 45 -12.16 3.58 15.34
N ALA A 46 -12.03 2.28 15.04
CA ALA A 46 -13.06 1.53 14.34
C ALA A 46 -14.38 1.50 15.15
N PHE A 47 -14.33 1.24 16.45
CA PHE A 47 -15.50 1.31 17.34
C PHE A 47 -16.08 2.71 17.42
N TYR A 48 -15.24 3.73 17.59
CA TYR A 48 -15.67 5.12 17.55
C TYR A 48 -16.41 5.42 16.24
N THR A 49 -15.92 4.96 15.08
CA THR A 49 -16.65 5.17 13.83
C THR A 49 -17.99 4.46 13.76
N ILE A 50 -18.20 3.36 14.49
CA ILE A 50 -19.52 2.71 14.59
C ILE A 50 -20.47 3.53 15.45
N PHE A 51 -20.02 4.06 16.58
CA PHE A 51 -20.87 4.81 17.52
C PHE A 51 -21.08 6.27 17.14
N ALA A 52 -20.06 6.91 16.56
CA ALA A 52 -20.17 8.27 16.05
C ALA A 52 -21.07 8.37 14.82
N ARG A 53 -21.54 7.23 14.27
CA ARG A 53 -22.45 7.19 13.12
C ARG A 53 -23.87 7.57 13.51
N GLU A 54 -24.32 8.70 12.97
CA GLU A 54 -25.69 8.83 12.42
C GLU A 54 -25.63 8.59 10.91
N SER A 55 -25.08 7.44 10.49
CA SER A 55 -24.50 7.28 9.15
C SER A 55 -25.49 7.38 7.98
N PRO A 56 -25.01 7.80 6.79
CA PRO A 56 -25.55 7.27 5.53
C PRO A 56 -25.51 5.74 5.53
N SER A 57 -26.60 5.10 5.14
CA SER A 57 -26.69 3.64 5.00
C SER A 57 -25.63 3.15 4.01
N ILE A 58 -24.78 2.21 4.43
CA ILE A 58 -23.90 1.51 3.48
C ILE A 58 -24.83 0.86 2.44
N PRO A 59 -24.59 1.05 1.13
CA PRO A 59 -25.38 0.35 0.13
C PRO A 59 -25.36 -1.15 0.42
N ARG A 60 -26.55 -1.78 0.47
CA ARG A 60 -26.68 -3.22 0.79
C ARG A 60 -25.72 -4.08 -0.04
N GLY A 61 -25.52 -3.74 -1.31
CA GLY A 61 -24.58 -4.43 -2.20
C GLY A 61 -23.12 -4.43 -1.71
N ASN A 62 -22.62 -3.31 -1.14
CA ASN A 62 -21.26 -3.24 -0.63
C ASN A 62 -21.10 -4.07 0.66
N PHE A 63 -22.14 -4.10 1.49
CA PHE A 63 -22.17 -4.94 2.69
C PHE A 63 -22.16 -6.42 2.31
N VAL A 64 -23.03 -6.84 1.38
CA VAL A 64 -23.07 -8.22 0.87
C VAL A 64 -21.73 -8.62 0.25
N LEU A 65 -21.12 -7.74 -0.56
CA LEU A 65 -19.81 -7.99 -1.17
C LEU A 65 -18.72 -8.21 -0.11
N PHE A 66 -18.71 -7.41 0.96
CA PHE A 66 -17.77 -7.57 2.07
C PHE A 66 -17.93 -8.94 2.74
N PHE A 67 -19.15 -9.38 3.04
CA PHE A 67 -19.39 -10.71 3.61
C PHE A 67 -19.01 -11.85 2.67
N ILE A 68 -19.31 -11.73 1.38
CA ILE A 68 -18.87 -12.70 0.36
C ILE A 68 -17.34 -12.79 0.38
N LEU A 69 -16.63 -11.67 0.41
CA LEU A 69 -15.18 -11.65 0.44
C LEU A 69 -14.61 -12.34 1.69
N ILE A 70 -15.18 -12.05 2.87
CA ILE A 70 -14.80 -12.72 4.13
C ILE A 70 -15.00 -14.24 4.04
N ILE A 71 -16.17 -14.67 3.54
CA ILE A 71 -16.50 -16.10 3.39
C ILE A 71 -15.55 -16.76 2.39
N THR A 72 -15.31 -16.14 1.22
CA THR A 72 -14.39 -16.66 0.21
C THR A 72 -12.99 -16.83 0.78
N VAL A 73 -12.47 -15.81 1.47
CA VAL A 73 -11.16 -15.87 2.12
C VAL A 73 -11.11 -16.98 3.18
N THR A 74 -12.16 -17.09 4.01
CA THR A 74 -12.27 -18.13 5.06
C THR A 74 -12.28 -19.55 4.47
N VAL A 75 -13.17 -19.82 3.52
CA VAL A 75 -13.29 -21.14 2.88
C VAL A 75 -11.99 -21.53 2.21
N PHE A 76 -11.35 -20.57 1.56
CA PHE A 76 -10.09 -20.81 0.86
C PHE A 76 -8.94 -21.10 1.82
N THR A 77 -8.81 -20.33 2.90
CA THR A 77 -7.82 -20.60 3.96
C THR A 77 -8.04 -21.97 4.61
N LEU A 78 -9.30 -22.38 4.84
CA LEU A 78 -9.60 -23.72 5.36
C LEU A 78 -9.21 -24.83 4.37
N TYR A 79 -9.39 -24.61 3.06
CA TYR A 79 -8.93 -25.56 2.05
C TYR A 79 -7.40 -25.64 2.02
N GLN A 80 -6.72 -24.49 2.03
CA GLN A 80 -5.25 -24.40 2.05
C GLN A 80 -4.61 -25.08 3.25
N HIS A 81 -5.27 -24.99 4.41
CA HIS A 81 -4.83 -25.66 5.63
C HIS A 81 -4.69 -27.18 5.47
N THR A 82 -5.42 -27.82 4.54
CA THR A 82 -5.37 -29.28 4.36
C THR A 82 -4.06 -29.81 3.78
N TYR A 83 -3.24 -28.96 3.14
CA TYR A 83 -2.02 -29.40 2.47
C TYR A 83 -0.79 -28.52 2.75
N LEU A 84 -0.94 -27.32 3.32
CA LEU A 84 0.21 -26.47 3.67
C LEU A 84 0.90 -26.96 4.94
N GLU A 85 2.23 -26.99 4.91
CA GLU A 85 3.06 -27.49 6.03
C GLU A 85 3.08 -26.52 7.23
N HIS A 86 3.13 -25.20 6.98
CA HIS A 86 3.23 -24.18 8.03
C HIS A 86 1.88 -23.58 8.43
N GLN A 87 1.03 -24.42 9.02
CA GLN A 87 -0.37 -24.11 9.33
C GLN A 87 -0.54 -23.01 10.38
N GLU A 88 0.37 -22.90 11.35
CA GLU A 88 0.32 -21.87 12.40
C GLU A 88 0.46 -20.45 11.84
N LEU A 89 1.34 -20.28 10.85
CA LEU A 89 1.58 -19.01 10.19
C LEU A 89 0.39 -18.59 9.33
N LEU A 90 -0.24 -19.57 8.66
CA LEU A 90 -1.42 -19.36 7.85
C LEU A 90 -2.53 -18.70 8.66
N PHE A 91 -2.89 -19.27 9.82
CA PHE A 91 -4.00 -18.75 10.63
C PHE A 91 -3.68 -17.39 11.25
N LEU A 92 -2.45 -17.18 11.76
CA LEU A 92 -2.05 -15.90 12.33
C LEU A 92 -2.23 -14.76 11.32
N GLN A 93 -1.72 -14.95 10.11
CA GLN A 93 -1.81 -13.94 9.05
C GLN A 93 -3.21 -13.82 8.47
N TYR A 94 -3.96 -14.93 8.36
CA TYR A 94 -5.36 -14.92 7.98
C TYR A 94 -6.20 -14.05 8.94
N PHE A 95 -6.06 -14.21 10.26
CA PHE A 95 -6.78 -13.37 11.22
C PHE A 95 -6.39 -11.90 11.09
N ARG A 96 -5.11 -11.62 10.83
CA ARG A 96 -4.63 -10.26 10.56
C ARG A 96 -5.27 -9.67 9.30
N VAL A 97 -5.38 -10.43 8.22
CA VAL A 97 -6.08 -10.02 6.99
C VAL A 97 -7.55 -9.74 7.26
N LEU A 98 -8.26 -10.64 7.97
CA LEU A 98 -9.66 -10.42 8.32
C LEU A 98 -9.85 -9.13 9.13
N LEU A 99 -8.98 -8.90 10.12
CA LEU A 99 -9.01 -7.69 10.94
C LEU A 99 -8.84 -6.44 10.06
N TRP A 100 -7.84 -6.39 9.19
CA TRP A 100 -7.60 -5.22 8.34
C TRP A 100 -8.68 -5.01 7.29
N MET A 101 -9.25 -6.07 6.72
CA MET A 101 -10.39 -5.96 5.82
C MET A 101 -11.63 -5.40 6.56
N ALA A 102 -11.90 -5.87 7.77
CA ALA A 102 -13.00 -5.38 8.59
C ALA A 102 -12.82 -3.91 8.98
N CYS A 103 -11.63 -3.52 9.45
CA CYS A 103 -11.30 -2.12 9.74
C CYS A 103 -11.40 -1.26 8.48
N GLY A 104 -10.86 -1.70 7.34
CA GLY A 104 -10.95 -0.99 6.06
C GLY A 104 -12.40 -0.77 5.61
N PHE A 105 -13.28 -1.77 5.79
CA PHE A 105 -14.70 -1.65 5.50
C PHE A 105 -15.43 -0.66 6.41
N LEU A 106 -15.14 -0.68 7.72
CA LEU A 106 -15.71 0.29 8.67
C LEU A 106 -15.24 1.72 8.36
N PHE A 107 -13.94 1.89 8.09
CA PHE A 107 -13.38 3.19 7.75
C PHE A 107 -13.85 3.69 6.38
N TYR A 108 -14.07 2.82 5.38
CA TYR A 108 -14.71 3.21 4.12
C TYR A 108 -16.03 3.94 4.37
N ALA A 109 -16.88 3.36 5.22
CA ALA A 109 -18.17 3.90 5.59
C ALA A 109 -18.05 5.27 6.31
N TYR A 110 -17.08 5.38 7.21
CA TYR A 110 -16.77 6.65 7.89
C TYR A 110 -16.25 7.72 6.91
N LEU A 111 -15.27 7.38 6.09
CA LEU A 111 -14.62 8.31 5.14
C LEU A 111 -15.60 8.83 4.09
N LEU A 112 -16.58 8.02 3.67
CA LEU A 112 -17.67 8.49 2.80
C LEU A 112 -18.46 9.67 3.40
N SER A 113 -18.61 9.70 4.73
CA SER A 113 -19.34 10.77 5.43
C SER A 113 -18.52 12.03 5.66
N GLN A 114 -17.20 12.00 5.41
CA GLN A 114 -16.33 13.15 5.61
C GLN A 114 -16.28 14.04 4.37
N GLN A 115 -16.10 15.34 4.56
CA GLN A 115 -15.88 16.27 3.44
C GLN A 115 -14.61 15.91 2.67
N SER A 116 -14.65 16.07 1.35
CA SER A 116 -13.49 15.79 0.48
C SER A 116 -12.26 16.62 0.89
N ALA A 117 -12.48 17.87 1.30
CA ALA A 117 -11.43 18.78 1.78
C ALA A 117 -10.76 18.27 3.07
N THR A 118 -11.54 17.72 4.01
CA THR A 118 -11.04 17.13 5.26
C THR A 118 -10.14 15.94 5.00
N ILE A 119 -10.56 15.03 4.11
CA ILE A 119 -9.75 13.87 3.71
C ILE A 119 -8.46 14.32 3.01
N ALA A 120 -8.55 15.26 2.08
CA ALA A 120 -7.38 15.79 1.37
C ALA A 120 -6.39 16.46 2.33
N ARG A 121 -6.88 17.21 3.33
CA ARG A 121 -6.04 17.82 4.37
C ARG A 121 -5.40 16.77 5.27
N ALA A 122 -6.13 15.72 5.65
CA ALA A 122 -5.59 14.62 6.46
C ALA A 122 -4.51 13.83 5.71
N LEU A 123 -4.71 13.56 4.42
CA LEU A 123 -3.68 12.98 3.53
C LEU A 123 -2.45 13.87 3.44
N MET A 124 -2.62 15.18 3.24
CA MET A 124 -1.52 16.15 3.19
C MET A 124 -0.68 16.11 4.47
N VAL A 125 -1.32 16.19 5.64
CA VAL A 125 -0.61 16.16 6.92
C VAL A 125 0.07 14.81 7.15
N THR A 126 -0.57 13.70 6.74
CA THR A 126 0.06 12.38 6.82
C THR A 126 1.33 12.30 5.97
N ILE A 127 1.28 12.78 4.72
CA ILE A 127 2.44 12.85 3.82
C ILE A 127 3.57 13.68 4.44
N LEU A 128 3.24 14.81 5.07
CA LEU A 128 4.23 15.66 5.72
C LEU A 128 4.87 14.99 6.94
N ILE A 129 4.09 14.30 7.76
CA ILE A 129 4.59 13.58 8.95
C ILE A 129 5.49 12.41 8.55
N THR A 130 5.03 11.55 7.64
CA THR A 130 5.78 10.35 7.22
C THR A 130 7.02 10.73 6.40
N GLY A 131 6.90 11.70 5.50
CA GLY A 131 8.03 12.27 4.76
C GLY A 131 9.03 12.96 5.69
N GLY A 132 8.56 13.76 6.64
CA GLY A 132 9.39 14.43 7.63
C GLY A 132 10.24 13.46 8.44
N ALA A 133 9.66 12.35 8.89
CA ALA A 133 10.38 11.30 9.61
C ALA A 133 11.53 10.69 8.78
N LEU A 134 11.31 10.50 7.47
CA LEU A 134 12.34 10.02 6.55
C LEU A 134 13.43 11.07 6.31
N TYR A 135 13.07 12.33 6.10
CA TYR A 135 14.04 13.43 5.95
C TYR A 135 14.93 13.56 7.18
N ILE A 136 14.37 13.44 8.38
CA ILE A 136 15.13 13.44 9.62
C ILE A 136 16.15 12.30 9.63
N GLN A 137 15.74 11.06 9.31
CA GLN A 137 16.69 9.93 9.20
C GLN A 137 17.81 10.20 8.19
N TYR A 138 17.45 10.68 7.00
CA TYR A 138 18.41 10.98 5.94
C TYR A 138 19.42 12.04 6.38
N LEU A 139 18.94 13.18 6.87
CA LEU A 139 19.79 14.31 7.28
C LEU A 139 20.68 13.93 8.48
N VAL A 140 20.11 13.25 9.48
CA VAL A 140 20.86 12.86 10.68
C VAL A 140 22.01 11.92 10.33
N TYR A 141 21.80 10.98 9.41
CA TYR A 141 22.86 10.09 8.94
C TYR A 141 23.90 10.82 8.08
N TYR A 142 23.47 11.49 7.00
CA TYR A 142 24.41 12.04 6.02
C TYR A 142 25.11 13.33 6.48
N ALA A 143 24.53 14.10 7.41
CA ALA A 143 25.16 15.30 7.94
C ALA A 143 25.94 15.07 9.25
N PHE A 144 25.52 14.12 10.09
CA PHE A 144 26.10 13.93 11.43
C PHE A 144 26.64 12.52 11.69
N GLY A 145 26.41 11.55 10.78
CA GLY A 145 26.87 10.17 10.94
C GLY A 145 26.03 9.33 11.91
N TYR A 146 24.88 9.82 12.37
CA TYR A 146 24.04 9.09 13.33
C TYR A 146 22.92 8.31 12.65
N VAL A 147 22.66 7.10 13.15
CA VAL A 147 21.59 6.23 12.66
C VAL A 147 20.37 6.39 13.55
N ILE A 148 19.25 6.83 12.98
CA ILE A 148 17.95 6.80 13.64
C ILE A 148 17.16 5.60 13.13
N ASP A 149 16.93 4.62 13.99
CA ASP A 149 15.99 3.53 13.75
C ASP A 149 14.78 3.69 14.68
N TYR A 150 13.67 4.18 14.13
CA TYR A 150 12.46 4.42 14.92
C TYR A 150 11.88 3.13 15.53
N SER A 151 12.13 1.97 14.92
CA SER A 151 11.69 0.69 15.48
C SER A 151 12.45 0.40 16.77
N LEU A 152 13.79 0.53 16.75
CA LEU A 152 14.63 0.34 17.95
C LEU A 152 14.32 1.36 19.05
N LEU A 153 14.10 2.64 18.68
CA LEU A 153 13.72 3.69 19.63
C LEU A 153 12.40 3.39 20.37
N LEU A 154 11.51 2.63 19.73
CA LEU A 154 10.24 2.19 20.31
C LEU A 154 10.33 0.77 20.90
N GLY A 155 11.53 0.25 21.18
CA GLY A 155 11.74 -1.08 21.77
C GLY A 155 11.41 -2.25 20.84
N GLY A 156 11.46 -2.02 19.52
CA GLY A 156 11.24 -3.02 18.49
C GLY A 156 12.51 -3.70 17.98
N SER A 157 12.38 -4.45 16.89
CA SER A 157 13.50 -5.04 16.15
C SER A 157 14.13 -4.04 15.18
N ALA A 158 15.38 -4.27 14.81
CA ALA A 158 16.07 -3.43 13.83
C ALA A 158 15.34 -3.41 12.47
N SER A 159 15.23 -2.22 11.89
CA SER A 159 14.68 -1.99 10.55
C SER A 159 15.73 -2.32 9.48
N ARG A 160 15.29 -2.72 8.28
CA ARG A 160 16.18 -3.04 7.14
C ARG A 160 16.63 -1.76 6.41
N ILE A 161 17.30 -0.88 7.15
CA ILE A 161 17.78 0.44 6.68
C ILE A 161 19.22 0.42 6.15
N PHE A 162 19.91 -0.71 6.29
CA PHE A 162 21.24 -0.92 5.73
C PHE A 162 21.23 -2.03 4.69
N PHE A 163 21.85 -1.74 3.56
CA PHE A 163 22.29 -2.75 2.60
C PHE A 163 23.81 -2.56 2.43
N LEU A 164 24.22 -1.76 1.44
CA LEU A 164 25.61 -1.29 1.27
C LEU A 164 25.77 0.17 1.67
N THR A 165 24.70 0.93 1.52
CA THR A 165 24.56 2.32 1.96
C THR A 165 23.37 2.42 2.91
N PHE A 166 23.35 3.50 3.68
CA PHE A 166 22.18 3.84 4.48
C PHE A 166 21.00 4.19 3.59
N ARG A 167 19.86 3.58 3.89
CA ARG A 167 18.61 3.70 3.14
C ARG A 167 17.50 4.01 4.14
N PRO A 168 17.09 5.27 4.30
CA PRO A 168 16.08 5.62 5.29
C PRO A 168 14.71 5.04 4.89
N SER A 169 13.89 4.71 5.88
CA SER A 169 12.59 4.06 5.71
C SER A 169 11.44 4.75 6.46
N GLY A 170 11.71 5.89 7.10
CA GLY A 170 10.74 6.63 7.91
C GLY A 170 10.10 5.73 8.97
N PHE A 171 8.77 5.83 9.11
CA PHE A 171 7.98 4.99 10.02
C PHE A 171 7.63 3.62 9.45
N THR A 172 8.50 3.02 8.64
CA THR A 172 8.33 1.65 8.14
C THR A 172 9.60 0.83 8.36
N ALA A 173 9.45 -0.49 8.43
CA ALA A 173 10.55 -1.42 8.61
C ALA A 173 11.49 -1.52 7.38
N GLU A 174 11.04 -1.12 6.19
CA GLU A 174 11.83 -1.25 4.95
C GLU A 174 11.64 -0.08 3.97
N PRO A 175 12.72 0.36 3.27
CA PRO A 175 12.64 1.48 2.33
C PRO A 175 11.67 1.25 1.15
N ALA A 176 11.48 0.00 0.71
CA ALA A 176 10.54 -0.34 -0.35
C ALA A 176 9.08 -0.28 0.15
N VAL A 177 8.81 -0.69 1.39
CA VAL A 177 7.48 -0.59 2.01
C VAL A 177 7.09 0.88 2.18
N TYR A 178 8.00 1.72 2.70
CA TYR A 178 7.83 3.17 2.73
C TYR A 178 7.42 3.72 1.36
N SER A 179 8.17 3.33 0.31
CA SER A 179 7.92 3.80 -1.05
C SER A 179 6.51 3.45 -1.52
N GLY A 180 6.03 2.22 -1.25
CA GLY A 180 4.68 1.80 -1.59
C GLY A 180 3.60 2.61 -0.86
N ILE A 181 3.76 2.82 0.45
CA ILE A 181 2.80 3.60 1.26
C ILE A 181 2.76 5.06 0.80
N MET A 182 3.93 5.70 0.64
CA MET A 182 4.00 7.10 0.21
C MET A 182 3.44 7.30 -1.21
N ILE A 183 3.76 6.42 -2.17
CA ILE A 183 3.18 6.47 -3.52
C ILE A 183 1.67 6.27 -3.49
N GLY A 184 1.15 5.37 -2.65
CA GLY A 184 -0.30 5.20 -2.46
C GLY A 184 -0.97 6.44 -1.87
N LEU A 185 -0.36 7.07 -0.85
CA LEU A 185 -0.84 8.33 -0.27
C LEU A 185 -0.87 9.45 -1.32
N LEU A 186 0.22 9.63 -2.06
CA LEU A 186 0.34 10.61 -3.13
C LEU A 186 -0.71 10.39 -4.22
N SER A 187 -0.93 9.14 -4.62
CA SER A 187 -1.90 8.78 -5.65
C SER A 187 -3.32 9.17 -5.23
N VAL A 188 -3.75 8.80 -4.01
CA VAL A 188 -5.07 9.18 -3.50
C VAL A 188 -5.17 10.70 -3.33
N TYR A 189 -4.14 11.35 -2.76
CA TYR A 189 -4.11 12.80 -2.59
C TYR A 189 -4.27 13.54 -3.92
N TYR A 190 -3.54 13.12 -4.96
CA TYR A 190 -3.65 13.67 -6.30
C TYR A 190 -5.03 13.46 -6.91
N MET A 191 -5.69 12.32 -6.66
CA MET A 191 -7.05 12.10 -7.15
C MET A 191 -8.09 13.04 -6.50
N PHE A 192 -7.86 13.51 -5.27
CA PHE A 192 -8.68 14.54 -4.63
C PHE A 192 -8.35 15.96 -5.10
N VAL A 193 -7.06 16.31 -5.21
CA VAL A 193 -6.63 17.72 -5.44
C VAL A 193 -6.40 18.03 -6.94
N ARG A 194 -6.16 17.01 -7.77
CA ARG A 194 -6.03 17.09 -9.25
C ARG A 194 -5.00 18.10 -9.77
N ARG A 195 -3.98 18.39 -8.96
CA ARG A 195 -2.85 19.26 -9.30
C ARG A 195 -1.56 18.75 -8.68
N LEU A 196 -0.46 18.94 -9.40
CA LEU A 196 0.87 18.80 -8.85
C LEU A 196 1.15 20.02 -7.97
N ASN A 197 1.48 19.80 -6.70
CA ASN A 197 1.84 20.85 -5.76
C ASN A 197 3.09 20.46 -4.96
N MET A 198 3.57 21.37 -4.10
CA MET A 198 4.77 21.14 -3.29
C MET A 198 4.66 19.94 -2.35
N ILE A 199 3.45 19.58 -1.92
CA ILE A 199 3.22 18.38 -1.08
C ILE A 199 3.53 17.11 -1.85
N VAL A 200 3.10 17.03 -3.12
CA VAL A 200 3.42 15.89 -3.98
C VAL A 200 4.91 15.81 -4.26
N ILE A 201 5.55 16.95 -4.53
CA ILE A 201 7.00 17.00 -4.77
C ILE A 201 7.78 16.57 -3.51
N PHE A 202 7.38 17.06 -2.34
CA PHE A 202 7.95 16.65 -1.04
C PHE A 202 7.85 15.14 -0.83
N GLY A 203 6.68 14.55 -1.06
CA GLY A 203 6.51 13.10 -0.97
C GLY A 203 7.37 12.34 -1.97
N LEU A 204 7.42 12.75 -3.24
CA LEU A 204 8.22 12.08 -4.28
C LEU A 204 9.73 12.14 -3.98
N ILE A 205 10.24 13.29 -3.52
CA ILE A 205 11.64 13.41 -3.12
C ILE A 205 11.92 12.45 -1.96
N SER A 206 11.04 12.37 -0.96
CA SER A 206 11.21 11.42 0.15
C SER A 206 11.32 9.96 -0.32
N VAL A 207 10.56 9.58 -1.36
CA VAL A 207 10.65 8.23 -1.97
C VAL A 207 11.98 8.04 -2.67
N VAL A 208 12.46 9.01 -3.44
CA VAL A 208 13.76 8.94 -4.13
C VAL A 208 14.91 8.79 -3.12
N LEU A 209 14.86 9.46 -1.97
CA LEU A 209 15.87 9.38 -0.91
C LEU A 209 15.96 8.01 -0.22
N THR A 210 14.97 7.14 -0.39
CA THR A 210 15.04 5.74 0.10
C THR A 210 16.10 4.90 -0.64
N SER A 211 16.55 5.36 -1.81
CA SER A 211 17.41 4.61 -2.73
C SER A 211 16.87 3.20 -3.05
N SER A 212 15.54 3.04 -3.02
CA SER A 212 14.86 1.81 -3.41
C SER A 212 14.62 1.78 -4.92
N ILE A 213 15.08 0.74 -5.63
CA ILE A 213 14.81 0.57 -7.08
C ILE A 213 13.31 0.62 -7.35
N ALA A 214 12.51 -0.10 -6.55
CA ALA A 214 11.05 -0.06 -6.68
C ALA A 214 10.49 1.35 -6.46
N GLY A 215 11.01 2.07 -5.45
CA GLY A 215 10.62 3.45 -5.17
C GLY A 215 10.96 4.41 -6.30
N LEU A 216 12.16 4.30 -6.87
CA LEU A 216 12.60 5.10 -8.02
C LEU A 216 11.71 4.86 -9.24
N MET A 217 11.46 3.59 -9.57
CA MET A 217 10.59 3.22 -10.69
C MET A 217 9.17 3.76 -10.49
N MET A 218 8.59 3.59 -9.30
CA MET A 218 7.26 4.12 -9.00
C MET A 218 7.21 5.65 -9.05
N SER A 219 8.22 6.35 -8.54
CA SER A 219 8.31 7.81 -8.61
C SER A 219 8.40 8.32 -10.05
N VAL A 220 9.20 7.66 -10.89
CA VAL A 220 9.29 7.98 -12.32
C VAL A 220 7.94 7.77 -13.00
N LEU A 221 7.32 6.60 -12.82
CA LEU A 221 6.00 6.32 -13.39
C LEU A 221 4.94 7.33 -12.92
N TYR A 222 4.94 7.68 -11.64
CA TYR A 222 4.04 8.67 -11.08
C TYR A 222 4.20 10.04 -11.77
N VAL A 223 5.44 10.51 -11.89
CA VAL A 223 5.77 11.78 -12.56
C VAL A 223 5.30 11.76 -14.01
N LEU A 224 5.62 10.69 -14.77
CA LEU A 224 5.17 10.55 -16.16
C LEU A 224 3.65 10.63 -16.26
N VAL A 225 2.91 9.90 -15.41
CA VAL A 225 1.44 9.92 -15.43
C VAL A 225 0.89 11.32 -15.19
N VAL A 226 1.38 12.04 -14.16
CA VAL A 226 0.87 13.37 -13.83
C VAL A 226 1.17 14.38 -14.94
N PHE A 227 2.36 14.34 -15.54
CA PHE A 227 2.73 15.27 -16.61
C PHE A 227 2.04 14.95 -17.95
N PHE A 228 1.89 13.67 -18.31
CA PHE A 228 1.20 13.27 -19.54
C PHE A 228 -0.32 13.37 -19.44
N SER A 229 -0.90 13.47 -18.24
CA SER A 229 -2.34 13.69 -18.06
C SER A 229 -2.81 15.05 -18.59
N ARG A 230 -1.90 16.04 -18.70
CA ARG A 230 -2.16 17.37 -19.29
C ARG A 230 -0.93 17.77 -20.12
N PRO A 231 -0.76 17.17 -21.30
CA PRO A 231 0.46 17.29 -22.07
C PRO A 231 0.64 18.71 -22.57
N SER A 232 1.80 19.29 -22.28
CA SER A 232 2.33 20.45 -22.98
C SER A 232 3.78 20.15 -23.33
N LEU A 233 4.28 20.69 -24.43
CA LEU A 233 5.65 20.40 -24.90
C LEU A 233 6.68 20.62 -23.79
N GLY A 234 6.58 21.73 -23.05
CA GLY A 234 7.46 22.03 -21.93
C GLY A 234 7.40 21.00 -20.81
N ARG A 235 6.21 20.49 -20.47
CA ARG A 235 6.04 19.43 -19.45
C ARG A 235 6.64 18.10 -19.88
N ILE A 236 6.50 17.76 -21.16
CA ILE A 236 7.08 16.54 -21.73
C ILE A 236 8.60 16.63 -21.67
N VAL A 237 9.18 17.75 -22.11
CA VAL A 237 10.64 17.98 -22.05
C VAL A 237 11.16 17.90 -20.62
N ILE A 238 10.49 18.56 -19.66
CA ILE A 238 10.86 18.50 -18.23
C ILE A 238 10.78 17.07 -17.70
N SER A 239 9.75 16.30 -18.08
CA SER A 239 9.59 14.91 -17.62
C SER A 239 10.69 14.00 -18.15
N ILE A 240 11.04 14.14 -19.43
CA ILE A 240 12.13 13.39 -20.06
C ILE A 240 13.46 13.76 -19.42
N ALA A 241 13.72 15.06 -19.20
CA ALA A 241 14.93 15.53 -18.54
C ALA A 241 15.04 14.99 -17.10
N ALA A 242 13.95 15.07 -16.32
CA ALA A 242 13.90 14.51 -14.97
C ALA A 242 14.16 12.99 -14.97
N LEU A 243 13.61 12.26 -15.95
CA LEU A 243 13.84 10.83 -16.11
C LEU A 243 15.31 10.52 -16.40
N PHE A 244 15.96 11.26 -17.31
CA PHE A 244 17.40 11.10 -17.56
C PHE A 244 18.25 11.43 -16.34
N ILE A 245 17.90 12.47 -15.59
CA ILE A 245 18.61 12.84 -14.35
C ILE A 245 18.47 11.73 -13.31
N ILE A 246 17.26 11.22 -13.08
CA ILE A 246 17.01 10.12 -12.12
C ILE A 246 17.78 8.86 -12.55
N ILE A 247 17.69 8.46 -13.82
CA ILE A 247 18.42 7.29 -14.32
C ILE A 247 19.92 7.49 -14.18
N GLY A 248 20.45 8.66 -14.53
CA GLY A 248 21.88 8.97 -14.41
C GLY A 248 22.39 8.93 -12.97
N LEU A 249 21.66 9.56 -12.03
CA LEU A 249 22.04 9.58 -10.61
C LEU A 249 22.01 8.18 -9.97
N PHE A 250 21.08 7.33 -10.39
CA PHE A 250 20.89 6.00 -9.82
C PHE A 250 21.48 4.86 -10.67
N PHE A 251 22.15 5.19 -11.78
CA PHE A 251 22.81 4.21 -12.64
C PHE A 251 23.74 3.26 -11.88
N PRO A 252 24.58 3.73 -10.92
CA PRO A 252 25.43 2.82 -10.14
C PRO A 252 24.64 1.77 -9.37
N VAL A 253 23.53 2.17 -8.74
CA VAL A 253 22.64 1.26 -7.97
C VAL A 253 21.95 0.26 -8.90
N ILE A 254 21.54 0.69 -10.10
CA ILE A 254 20.92 -0.17 -11.11
C ILE A 254 21.93 -1.18 -11.65
N GLN A 255 23.14 -0.72 -12.00
CA GLN A 255 24.21 -1.56 -12.53
C GLN A 255 24.63 -2.63 -11.51
N GLU A 256 24.81 -2.24 -10.25
CA GLU A 256 25.16 -3.18 -9.19
C GLU A 256 24.09 -4.26 -9.03
N ARG A 257 22.81 -3.86 -9.01
CA ARG A 257 21.70 -4.80 -8.87
C ARG A 257 21.56 -5.75 -10.04
N TYR A 258 21.89 -5.29 -11.25
CA TYR A 258 22.01 -6.16 -12.41
C TYR A 258 23.14 -7.19 -12.20
N VAL A 259 24.33 -6.75 -11.78
CA VAL A 259 25.47 -7.64 -11.52
C VAL A 259 25.15 -8.68 -10.42
N THR A 260 24.53 -8.27 -9.32
CA THR A 260 24.15 -9.21 -8.24
C THR A 260 23.08 -10.20 -8.69
N THR A 261 22.15 -9.78 -9.55
CA THR A 261 21.11 -10.66 -10.10
C THR A 261 21.73 -11.69 -11.03
N VAL A 262 22.61 -11.27 -11.96
CA VAL A 262 23.26 -12.18 -12.91
C VAL A 262 24.23 -13.14 -12.22
N SER A 263 24.90 -12.70 -11.15
CA SER A 263 25.79 -13.58 -10.36
C SER A 263 25.05 -14.54 -9.42
N GLY A 264 23.72 -14.46 -9.35
CA GLY A 264 22.91 -15.28 -8.44
C GLY A 264 23.04 -14.87 -6.96
N SER A 265 23.61 -13.71 -6.66
CA SER A 265 23.76 -13.19 -5.29
C SER A 265 22.61 -12.27 -4.85
N ASP A 266 21.68 -11.93 -5.75
CA ASP A 266 20.46 -11.18 -5.40
C ASP A 266 19.40 -12.09 -4.78
N ALA A 267 19.57 -12.35 -3.47
CA ALA A 267 18.65 -13.16 -2.69
C ALA A 267 17.17 -12.75 -2.87
N SER A 268 16.88 -11.44 -2.97
CA SER A 268 15.50 -10.94 -3.08
C SER A 268 14.82 -11.32 -4.40
N ASN A 269 15.54 -11.24 -5.53
CA ASN A 269 14.98 -11.64 -6.81
C ASN A 269 14.95 -13.17 -6.97
N ASN A 270 15.99 -13.86 -6.49
CA ASN A 270 16.07 -15.32 -6.57
C ASN A 270 14.93 -15.99 -5.80
N THR A 271 14.62 -15.52 -4.58
CA THR A 271 13.50 -16.08 -3.80
C THR A 271 12.16 -15.95 -4.53
N LYS A 272 11.96 -14.90 -5.34
CA LYS A 272 10.71 -14.72 -6.13
C LYS A 272 10.61 -15.73 -7.27
N PHE A 273 11.73 -15.98 -7.96
CA PHE A 273 11.77 -17.01 -9.00
C PHE A 273 11.57 -18.40 -8.41
N GLU A 274 12.24 -18.71 -7.29
CA GLU A 274 12.07 -19.96 -6.55
C GLU A 274 10.61 -20.20 -6.12
N THR A 275 9.92 -19.16 -5.63
CA THR A 275 8.48 -19.25 -5.30
C THR A 275 7.64 -19.68 -6.50
N VAL A 276 7.88 -19.10 -7.68
CA VAL A 276 7.11 -19.38 -8.90
C VAL A 276 7.43 -20.79 -9.41
N ILE A 277 8.70 -21.19 -9.37
CA ILE A 277 9.12 -22.55 -9.76
C ILE A 277 8.48 -23.58 -8.83
N ASN A 278 8.56 -23.39 -7.50
CA ASN A 278 7.95 -24.30 -6.55
C ASN A 278 6.43 -24.41 -6.71
N MET A 279 5.76 -23.29 -7.01
CA MET A 279 4.32 -23.27 -7.31
C MET A 279 3.98 -24.06 -8.57
N TYR A 280 4.84 -23.99 -9.60
CA TYR A 280 4.65 -24.71 -10.85
C TYR A 280 4.89 -26.22 -10.68
N GLU A 281 5.85 -26.61 -9.84
CA GLU A 281 6.20 -28.01 -9.58
C GLU A 281 5.14 -28.75 -8.75
N HIS A 282 4.33 -28.04 -7.97
CA HIS A 282 3.32 -28.63 -7.08
C HIS A 282 1.90 -28.27 -7.52
N SER A 283 1.15 -29.25 -8.03
CA SER A 283 -0.21 -29.05 -8.58
C SER A 283 -1.20 -28.42 -7.59
N ASN A 284 -1.13 -28.78 -6.31
CA ASN A 284 -1.97 -28.20 -5.26
C ASN A 284 -1.68 -26.70 -5.07
N LEU A 285 -0.40 -26.31 -5.09
CA LEU A 285 0.02 -24.91 -4.98
C LEU A 285 -0.32 -24.12 -6.25
N LEU A 286 -0.18 -24.72 -7.44
CA LEU A 286 -0.60 -24.07 -8.68
C LEU A 286 -2.10 -23.75 -8.69
N LEU A 287 -2.93 -24.69 -8.23
CA LEU A 287 -4.38 -24.54 -8.24
C LEU A 287 -4.89 -23.67 -7.09
N SER A 288 -4.26 -23.72 -5.93
CA SER A 288 -4.81 -23.12 -4.72
C SER A 288 -3.87 -22.23 -3.90
N GLY A 289 -2.64 -22.00 -4.37
CA GLY A 289 -1.71 -21.01 -3.83
C GLY A 289 -1.14 -21.35 -2.45
N TYR A 290 -0.31 -20.45 -1.93
CA TYR A 290 0.31 -20.59 -0.61
C TYR A 290 -0.52 -20.00 0.53
N GLY A 291 -1.65 -19.36 0.20
CA GLY A 291 -2.43 -18.63 1.20
C GLY A 291 -1.65 -17.50 1.84
N PHE A 292 -2.04 -17.15 3.06
CA PHE A 292 -1.40 -16.08 3.82
C PHE A 292 -0.21 -16.59 4.65
N VAL A 293 0.51 -17.64 4.21
CA VAL A 293 1.68 -18.12 4.96
C VAL A 293 2.80 -17.07 4.96
N GLY A 294 2.92 -16.37 6.09
CA GLY A 294 3.92 -15.34 6.34
C GLY A 294 5.36 -15.86 6.38
N LYS A 295 6.31 -14.91 6.36
CA LYS A 295 7.69 -15.18 6.75
C LYS A 295 7.75 -15.74 8.18
N SER A 296 8.57 -16.76 8.39
CA SER A 296 8.98 -17.27 9.71
C SER A 296 10.42 -17.75 9.66
N ASP A 297 11.12 -17.71 10.78
CA ASP A 297 12.46 -18.28 10.92
C ASP A 297 12.46 -19.81 10.77
N SER A 298 11.29 -20.44 10.95
CA SER A 298 11.07 -21.88 10.75
C SER A 298 10.67 -22.27 9.32
N ALA A 299 10.44 -21.31 8.43
CA ALA A 299 9.97 -21.53 7.06
C ALA A 299 11.10 -21.34 6.03
N PRO A 300 11.07 -22.04 4.88
CA PRO A 300 12.02 -21.83 3.78
C PRO A 300 12.13 -20.35 3.36
N SER A 301 13.33 -19.93 2.95
CA SER A 301 13.61 -18.54 2.56
C SER A 301 12.75 -18.01 1.41
N PHE A 302 12.23 -18.88 0.53
CA PHE A 302 11.36 -18.47 -0.55
C PHE A 302 9.99 -17.93 -0.06
N TYR A 303 9.57 -18.20 1.18
CA TYR A 303 8.38 -17.58 1.79
C TYR A 303 8.54 -16.05 1.92
N GLU A 304 9.77 -15.54 1.93
CA GLU A 304 10.03 -14.09 1.84
C GLU A 304 9.59 -13.50 0.49
N GLY A 305 9.65 -14.28 -0.59
CA GLY A 305 9.27 -13.89 -1.94
C GLY A 305 7.76 -13.77 -2.18
N LEU A 306 6.94 -14.44 -1.37
CA LEU A 306 5.47 -14.51 -1.54
C LEU A 306 4.80 -13.12 -1.55
N TYR A 307 5.35 -12.18 -0.78
CA TYR A 307 4.75 -10.85 -0.57
C TYR A 307 5.55 -9.71 -1.18
N ASP A 308 6.71 -10.03 -1.76
CA ASP A 308 7.58 -9.06 -2.44
C ASP A 308 7.36 -9.02 -3.96
N MET A 309 6.27 -9.64 -4.42
CA MET A 309 5.73 -9.54 -5.78
C MET A 309 4.77 -8.34 -5.92
N THR A 310 4.42 -7.97 -7.15
CA THR A 310 3.35 -6.98 -7.41
C THR A 310 2.00 -7.52 -6.93
N PHE A 311 0.99 -6.66 -6.79
CA PHE A 311 -0.37 -7.09 -6.41
C PHE A 311 -0.89 -8.28 -7.23
N PHE A 312 -0.70 -8.25 -8.55
CA PHE A 312 -1.18 -9.32 -9.42
C PHE A 312 -0.42 -10.63 -9.21
N GLY A 313 0.91 -10.55 -9.05
CA GLY A 313 1.73 -11.72 -8.72
C GLY A 313 1.40 -12.30 -7.36
N ALA A 314 1.35 -11.46 -6.32
CA ALA A 314 1.01 -11.86 -4.96
C ALA A 314 -0.41 -12.45 -4.87
N THR A 315 -1.37 -11.93 -5.64
CA THR A 315 -2.74 -12.47 -5.71
C THR A 315 -2.76 -13.88 -6.29
N ILE A 316 -2.03 -14.13 -7.39
CA ILE A 316 -1.92 -15.46 -8.00
C ILE A 316 -1.20 -16.43 -7.04
N ILE A 317 -0.13 -15.99 -6.41
CA ILE A 317 0.63 -16.81 -5.45
C ILE A 317 -0.22 -17.15 -4.22
N THR A 318 -1.01 -16.20 -3.71
CA THR A 318 -1.84 -16.40 -2.51
C THR A 318 -3.05 -17.29 -2.80
N PHE A 319 -3.71 -17.08 -3.93
CA PHE A 319 -5.00 -17.72 -4.25
C PHE A 319 -4.93 -18.83 -5.30
N GLY A 320 -3.74 -19.16 -5.80
CA GLY A 320 -3.57 -20.05 -6.94
C GLY A 320 -3.97 -19.39 -8.26
N LEU A 321 -3.67 -20.09 -9.36
CA LEU A 321 -3.88 -19.56 -10.71
C LEU A 321 -5.36 -19.28 -11.03
N PRO A 322 -6.33 -20.19 -10.78
CA PRO A 322 -7.71 -19.97 -11.21
C PRO A 322 -8.39 -18.82 -10.47
N LEU A 323 -8.39 -18.87 -9.13
CA LEU A 323 -9.03 -17.84 -8.30
C LEU A 323 -8.23 -16.53 -8.35
N GLY A 324 -6.90 -16.60 -8.35
CA GLY A 324 -6.03 -15.44 -8.47
C GLY A 324 -6.29 -14.66 -9.76
N LEU A 325 -6.41 -15.34 -10.91
CA LEU A 325 -6.76 -14.69 -12.18
C LEU A 325 -8.16 -14.06 -12.12
N CYS A 326 -9.16 -14.74 -11.56
CA CYS A 326 -10.49 -14.16 -11.39
C CYS A 326 -10.47 -12.86 -10.56
N ILE A 327 -9.72 -12.84 -9.45
CA ILE A 327 -9.55 -11.64 -8.62
C ILE A 327 -8.81 -10.55 -9.40
N CYS A 328 -7.73 -10.89 -10.11
CA CYS A 328 -6.98 -9.96 -10.94
C CYS A 328 -7.88 -9.30 -12.01
N PHE A 329 -8.67 -10.09 -12.74
CA PHE A 329 -9.62 -9.56 -13.73
C PHE A 329 -10.69 -8.66 -13.10
N PHE A 330 -11.22 -9.04 -11.94
CA PHE A 330 -12.19 -8.22 -11.21
C PHE A 330 -11.59 -6.87 -10.77
N VAL A 331 -10.36 -6.87 -10.26
CA VAL A 331 -9.65 -5.64 -9.87
C VAL A 331 -9.34 -4.77 -11.09
N VAL A 332 -8.86 -5.37 -12.18
CA VAL A 332 -8.65 -4.65 -13.45
C VAL A 332 -9.96 -4.01 -13.92
N TYR A 333 -11.07 -4.74 -13.88
CA TYR A 333 -12.39 -4.20 -14.20
C TYR A 333 -12.74 -2.99 -13.34
N ILE A 334 -12.55 -3.06 -12.01
CA ILE A 334 -12.78 -1.90 -11.12
C ILE A 334 -11.90 -0.71 -11.50
N ILE A 335 -10.61 -0.94 -11.75
CA ILE A 335 -9.65 0.10 -12.15
C ILE A 335 -10.08 0.75 -13.46
N LEU A 336 -10.51 -0.04 -14.44
CA LEU A 336 -10.98 0.46 -15.74
C LEU A 336 -12.19 1.40 -15.63
N THR A 337 -12.95 1.35 -14.53
CA THR A 337 -14.06 2.28 -14.28
C THR A 337 -13.67 3.63 -13.64
N GLN A 338 -12.39 3.86 -13.34
CA GLN A 338 -11.90 5.12 -12.77
C GLN A 338 -11.58 6.18 -13.87
N PRO A 339 -11.32 7.45 -13.53
CA PRO A 339 -10.75 8.43 -14.46
C PRO A 339 -9.33 8.03 -14.91
N ALA A 340 -8.95 8.32 -16.15
CA ALA A 340 -7.74 7.80 -16.80
C ALA A 340 -6.43 8.02 -16.01
N ASP A 341 -6.23 9.22 -15.49
CA ASP A 341 -5.08 9.58 -14.64
C ASP A 341 -5.07 8.77 -13.33
N GLY A 342 -6.24 8.64 -12.69
CA GLY A 342 -6.43 7.81 -11.50
C GLY A 342 -6.15 6.33 -11.75
N LYS A 343 -6.51 5.78 -12.93
CA LYS A 343 -6.29 4.35 -13.25
C LYS A 343 -4.82 3.99 -13.15
N ILE A 344 -3.96 4.80 -13.77
CA ILE A 344 -2.53 4.48 -13.85
C ILE A 344 -1.88 4.71 -12.50
N LEU A 345 -2.25 5.75 -11.74
CA LEU A 345 -1.74 5.96 -10.39
C LEU A 345 -2.11 4.82 -9.42
N ILE A 346 -3.31 4.26 -9.55
CA ILE A 346 -3.69 3.06 -8.80
C ILE A 346 -2.79 1.88 -9.19
N LEU A 347 -2.57 1.64 -10.48
CA LEU A 347 -1.68 0.56 -10.95
C LEU A 347 -0.24 0.75 -10.46
N VAL A 348 0.28 1.98 -10.47
CA VAL A 348 1.61 2.31 -9.95
C VAL A 348 1.70 1.98 -8.45
N SER A 349 0.66 2.31 -7.67
CA SER A 349 0.61 1.99 -6.24
C SER A 349 0.60 0.47 -5.99
N LEU A 350 -0.11 -0.30 -6.83
CA LEU A 350 -0.21 -1.75 -6.75
C LEU A 350 1.08 -2.51 -7.14
N ILE A 351 2.13 -1.80 -7.59
CA ILE A 351 3.46 -2.41 -7.79
C ILE A 351 4.04 -2.89 -6.46
N LYS A 352 3.80 -2.16 -5.36
CA LYS A 352 4.32 -2.52 -4.03
C LYS A 352 3.26 -2.68 -2.94
N LEU A 353 2.08 -2.08 -3.10
CA LEU A 353 0.91 -2.40 -2.27
C LEU A 353 0.31 -3.72 -2.76
N SER A 354 0.94 -4.82 -2.39
CA SER A 354 0.75 -6.13 -3.03
C SER A 354 -0.23 -7.06 -2.32
N SER A 355 -0.52 -6.85 -1.03
CA SER A 355 -1.25 -7.83 -0.23
C SER A 355 -2.16 -7.17 0.82
N PRO A 356 -3.34 -7.77 1.11
CA PRO A 356 -4.22 -7.34 2.20
C PRO A 356 -3.64 -7.58 3.60
N MET A 357 -2.46 -8.22 3.72
CA MET A 357 -1.72 -8.24 4.97
C MET A 357 -1.10 -6.90 5.32
N CYS A 358 -0.77 -6.08 4.31
CA CYS A 358 -0.35 -4.71 4.55
C CYS A 358 -1.57 -3.92 5.04
N MET A 359 -1.48 -3.37 6.24
CA MET A 359 -2.56 -2.61 6.83
C MET A 359 -2.97 -1.45 5.91
N PHE A 360 -2.00 -0.66 5.41
CA PHE A 360 -2.24 0.44 4.49
C PHE A 360 -2.95 0.03 3.20
N PHE A 361 -2.71 -1.19 2.67
CA PHE A 361 -3.40 -1.67 1.46
C PHE A 361 -4.93 -1.63 1.62
N ASN A 362 -5.46 -2.06 2.76
CA ASN A 362 -6.90 -2.10 3.01
C ASN A 362 -7.49 -0.68 3.07
N LEU A 363 -6.78 0.26 3.71
CA LEU A 363 -7.20 1.67 3.72
C LEU A 363 -7.08 2.31 2.33
N PHE A 364 -6.02 2.00 1.58
CA PHE A 364 -5.82 2.48 0.22
C PHE A 364 -6.99 2.06 -0.68
N VAL A 365 -7.40 0.79 -0.62
CA VAL A 365 -8.59 0.29 -1.34
C VAL A 365 -9.84 1.07 -0.92
N ALA A 366 -10.08 1.23 0.39
CA ALA A 366 -11.21 2.00 0.90
C ALA A 366 -11.22 3.45 0.36
N LEU A 367 -10.07 4.14 0.38
CA LEU A 367 -9.92 5.49 -0.14
C LEU A 367 -10.16 5.58 -1.66
N VAL A 368 -9.69 4.61 -2.44
CA VAL A 368 -9.97 4.55 -3.89
C VAL A 368 -11.47 4.44 -4.16
N PHE A 369 -12.19 3.62 -3.37
CA PHE A 369 -13.65 3.54 -3.48
C PHE A 369 -14.35 4.84 -3.03
N VAL A 370 -13.86 5.51 -1.99
CA VAL A 370 -14.37 6.84 -1.56
C VAL A 370 -14.21 7.87 -2.67
N VAL A 371 -13.03 7.93 -3.28
CA VAL A 371 -12.75 8.84 -4.41
C VAL A 371 -13.70 8.53 -5.57
N ARG A 372 -13.85 7.27 -5.96
CA ARG A 372 -14.77 6.85 -7.03
C ARG A 372 -16.20 7.31 -6.76
N TYR A 373 -16.67 7.09 -5.54
CA TYR A 373 -18.03 7.44 -5.15
C TYR A 373 -18.25 8.96 -5.18
N LYS A 374 -17.34 9.74 -4.58
CA LYS A 374 -17.42 11.21 -4.57
C LYS A 374 -17.25 11.83 -5.96
N ALA A 375 -16.43 11.22 -6.82
CA ALA A 375 -16.29 11.63 -8.23
C ALA A 375 -17.62 11.47 -8.99
N ARG A 376 -18.32 10.34 -8.82
CA ARG A 376 -19.64 10.11 -9.45
C ARG A 376 -20.71 11.08 -9.01
N LEU A 377 -20.60 11.64 -7.81
CA LEU A 377 -21.52 12.64 -7.28
C LEU A 377 -21.14 14.08 -7.67
N ASN A 378 -20.05 14.28 -8.44
CA ASN A 378 -19.48 15.60 -8.75
C ASN A 378 -19.12 16.43 -7.50
N ILE A 379 -18.78 15.77 -6.39
CA ILE A 379 -18.38 16.44 -5.12
C ILE A 379 -16.87 16.71 -5.10
N LEU A 380 -16.13 16.20 -6.08
CA LEU A 380 -14.72 16.56 -6.31
C LEU A 380 -14.66 17.88 -7.09
N SER A 381 -15.07 18.98 -6.44
CA SER A 381 -14.96 20.33 -6.99
C SER A 381 -14.32 21.26 -5.95
N VAL A 382 -12.99 21.34 -5.98
CA VAL A 382 -12.20 22.47 -5.48
C VAL A 382 -11.01 22.67 -6.41
#